data_AF-A0A2M9C5K1-F1
#
_entry.id   AF-A0A2M9C5K1-F1
#
_cell.length_a   1.000
_cell.length_b   1.000
_cell.length_c   1.000
_cell.angle_alpha   90.00
_cell.angle_beta   90.00
_cell.angle_gamma   90.00
#
_symmetry.space_group_name_H-M   'P 1'
#
loop_
_entity.id
_entity.type
_entity.pdbx_description
1 polymer ?
#
loop_
_entity_poly.entity_id
_entity_poly.type
_entity_poly.pdbx_seq_one_letter_code
_entity_poly.pdbx_strand_id
1 'polypeptide(L)'
;MKKYFLTFILFSNLIFSQNWNKKIFNDVILIKDENVFQSGKLILIDIPLKINSGESLIFYNASHVPNKLFFDEKIFLPQVKEFILISPDKEYYKSVREFANRIKGCAEPMKTDKFYFVKRNESKWDSISLNSQNYPTINFKNKMTVGSKNAIVSYYSEFFGSACCPRDKKRDFLTDNKNNYFFEELIDKGIIVKEMYSCSFGHEGEYASFYPLKELSNEQKMIFIKKRRDFFQQDPERYQIFFPEIIDYPNLKLRSLN
;
A
#
# COMPACT_ATOMS: atom_id res chain seq x y z
N MET A 1 30.91 -51.83 -16.22
CA MET A 1 31.08 -50.57 -16.98
C MET A 1 29.78 -49.80 -16.90
N LYS A 2 29.86 -48.52 -16.52
CA LYS A 2 28.74 -47.57 -16.36
C LYS A 2 27.94 -47.41 -17.66
N LYS A 3 26.62 -47.23 -17.55
CA LYS A 3 25.88 -46.09 -18.12
C LYS A 3 24.47 -46.03 -17.51
N TYR A 4 24.28 -45.09 -16.60
CA TYR A 4 22.97 -44.50 -16.30
C TYR A 4 22.52 -43.71 -17.52
N PHE A 5 21.23 -43.73 -17.87
CA PHE A 5 20.59 -42.50 -18.32
C PHE A 5 19.16 -42.46 -17.78
N LEU A 6 19.00 -41.56 -16.81
CA LEU A 6 17.74 -40.98 -16.36
C LEU A 6 17.00 -40.43 -17.59
N THR A 7 15.79 -40.90 -17.83
CA THR A 7 14.79 -40.15 -18.61
C THR A 7 13.61 -39.90 -17.71
N PHE A 8 13.81 -38.99 -16.76
CA PHE A 8 12.73 -38.35 -16.02
C PHE A 8 12.79 -36.86 -16.36
N ILE A 9 11.62 -36.26 -16.48
CA ILE A 9 11.33 -34.82 -16.66
C ILE A 9 11.40 -34.34 -18.11
N LEU A 10 10.22 -34.13 -18.72
CA LEU A 10 9.81 -32.92 -19.45
C LEU A 10 8.43 -33.13 -20.10
N PHE A 11 7.37 -33.36 -19.32
CA PHE A 11 6.00 -33.35 -19.86
C PHE A 11 4.96 -32.61 -19.01
N SER A 12 5.37 -31.80 -18.02
CA SER A 12 4.42 -31.05 -17.18
C SER A 12 4.35 -29.54 -17.44
N ASN A 13 4.97 -29.00 -18.49
CA ASN A 13 4.92 -27.55 -18.78
C ASN A 13 3.96 -27.15 -19.93
N LEU A 14 3.11 -28.04 -20.41
CA LEU A 14 2.32 -27.83 -21.64
C LEU A 14 0.88 -27.28 -21.45
N ILE A 15 0.52 -26.68 -20.31
CA ILE A 15 -0.83 -26.07 -20.13
C ILE A 15 -0.80 -24.61 -19.65
N PHE A 16 0.31 -23.87 -19.81
CA PHE A 16 0.34 -22.42 -19.56
C PHE A 16 0.55 -21.55 -20.81
N SER A 17 0.13 -22.03 -21.99
CA SER A 17 -0.09 -21.13 -23.13
C SER A 17 -1.43 -20.39 -22.97
N GLN A 18 -1.59 -19.65 -21.88
CA GLN A 18 -2.57 -18.57 -21.86
C GLN A 18 -2.01 -17.44 -22.71
N ASN A 19 -2.75 -17.01 -23.73
CA ASN A 19 -2.33 -15.92 -24.60
C ASN A 19 -2.42 -14.59 -23.82
N TRP A 20 -1.31 -14.22 -23.15
CA TRP A 20 -1.24 -13.07 -22.23
C TRP A 20 -1.61 -11.75 -22.90
N ASN A 21 -1.34 -11.61 -24.20
CA ASN A 21 -1.74 -10.45 -24.99
C ASN A 21 -3.26 -10.22 -25.07
N LYS A 22 -4.10 -11.26 -24.83
CA LYS A 22 -5.56 -11.15 -24.80
C LYS A 22 -6.11 -10.82 -23.41
N LYS A 23 -5.26 -10.83 -22.37
CA LYS A 23 -5.70 -10.43 -21.02
C LYS A 23 -5.83 -8.91 -20.94
N ILE A 24 -6.87 -8.49 -20.24
CA ILE A 24 -7.14 -7.09 -19.93
C ILE A 24 -7.12 -6.93 -18.43
N PHE A 25 -6.23 -6.06 -17.93
CA PHE A 25 -6.21 -5.63 -16.55
C PHE A 25 -6.90 -4.27 -16.45
N ASN A 26 -8.09 -4.26 -15.85
CA ASN A 26 -8.86 -3.04 -15.59
C ASN A 26 -8.55 -2.49 -14.21
N ASP A 27 -8.83 -1.20 -14.02
CA ASP A 27 -8.73 -0.49 -12.74
C ASP A 27 -7.35 -0.58 -12.08
N VAL A 28 -6.29 -0.60 -12.89
CA VAL A 28 -4.91 -0.69 -12.38
C VAL A 28 -4.54 0.61 -11.69
N ILE A 29 -4.14 0.51 -10.42
CA ILE A 29 -3.67 1.61 -9.60
C ILE A 29 -2.22 1.90 -9.96
N LEU A 30 -1.98 3.00 -10.68
CA LEU A 30 -0.64 3.44 -11.04
C LEU A 30 0.02 4.18 -9.88
N ILE A 31 1.06 3.59 -9.29
CA ILE A 31 1.90 4.20 -8.28
C ILE A 31 3.09 4.85 -9.00
N LYS A 32 3.07 6.18 -9.13
CA LYS A 32 4.20 6.94 -9.69
C LYS A 32 5.14 7.39 -8.58
N ASP A 33 6.39 7.66 -8.95
CA ASP A 33 7.39 8.14 -8.00
C ASP A 33 6.96 9.44 -7.30
N GLU A 34 6.25 10.33 -8.00
CA GLU A 34 5.68 11.58 -7.45
C GLU A 34 4.59 11.37 -6.38
N ASN A 35 4.04 10.16 -6.27
CA ASN A 35 3.04 9.81 -5.26
C ASN A 35 3.66 9.14 -4.03
N VAL A 36 4.98 8.88 -4.02
CA VAL A 36 5.63 8.13 -2.96
C VAL A 36 6.49 9.06 -2.10
N PHE A 37 6.20 9.08 -0.81
CA PHE A 37 6.90 9.87 0.19
C PHE A 37 7.46 8.95 1.25
N GLN A 38 8.78 8.96 1.43
CA GLN A 38 9.46 8.08 2.37
C GLN A 38 10.13 8.88 3.48
N SER A 39 9.92 8.45 4.73
CA SER A 39 10.64 8.94 5.91
C SER A 39 11.12 7.76 6.74
N GLY A 40 12.42 7.47 6.66
CA GLY A 40 13.00 6.25 7.23
C GLY A 40 12.35 4.99 6.65
N LYS A 41 11.69 4.20 7.50
CA LYS A 41 11.01 2.96 7.12
C LYS A 41 9.51 3.15 6.81
N LEU A 42 9.00 4.38 6.93
CA LEU A 42 7.64 4.70 6.58
C LEU A 42 7.54 5.16 5.14
N ILE A 43 6.56 4.64 4.43
CA ILE A 43 6.25 5.01 3.04
C ILE A 43 4.78 5.41 2.97
N LEU A 44 4.50 6.64 2.58
CA LEU A 44 3.16 7.09 2.20
C LEU A 44 3.05 7.05 0.68
N ILE A 45 2.08 6.30 0.19
CA ILE A 45 1.67 6.30 -1.21
C ILE A 45 0.40 7.13 -1.29
N ASP A 46 0.54 8.39 -1.74
CA ASP A 46 -0.50 9.42 -1.75
C ASP A 46 -1.53 9.19 -2.87
N ILE A 47 -2.18 8.03 -2.81
CA ILE A 47 -3.23 7.58 -3.70
C ILE A 47 -4.36 7.07 -2.81
N PRO A 48 -5.48 7.80 -2.68
CA PRO A 48 -6.59 7.36 -1.86
C PRO A 48 -7.17 6.03 -2.35
N LEU A 49 -7.34 5.07 -1.44
CA LEU A 49 -7.92 3.75 -1.72
C LEU A 49 -9.20 3.53 -0.92
N LYS A 50 -10.20 2.96 -1.57
CA LYS A 50 -11.32 2.32 -0.86
C LYS A 50 -10.98 0.85 -0.71
N ILE A 51 -10.75 0.41 0.51
CA ILE A 51 -10.32 -0.96 0.79
C ILE A 51 -11.55 -1.79 1.12
N ASN A 52 -12.07 -2.52 0.14
CA ASN A 52 -13.18 -3.45 0.32
C ASN A 52 -12.63 -4.88 0.46
N SER A 53 -13.02 -5.60 1.52
CA SER A 53 -12.67 -7.00 1.70
C SER A 53 -13.32 -7.84 0.59
N GLY A 54 -12.53 -8.28 -0.39
CA GLY A 54 -13.00 -9.14 -1.48
C GLY A 54 -12.66 -8.62 -2.89
N GLU A 55 -12.24 -7.36 -3.02
CA GLU A 55 -11.79 -6.83 -4.31
C GLU A 55 -10.30 -7.16 -4.54
N SER A 56 -10.00 -7.80 -5.68
CA SER A 56 -8.62 -8.03 -6.11
C SER A 56 -8.04 -6.71 -6.61
N LEU A 57 -7.09 -6.16 -5.86
CA LEU A 57 -6.39 -4.94 -6.24
C LEU A 57 -5.26 -5.24 -7.23
N ILE A 58 -5.04 -4.32 -8.19
CA ILE A 58 -3.94 -4.42 -9.15
C ILE A 58 -3.13 -3.13 -9.06
N PHE A 59 -1.85 -3.25 -8.73
CA PHE A 59 -0.94 -2.14 -8.57
C PHE A 59 0.12 -2.17 -9.67
N TYR A 60 0.41 -1.01 -10.27
CA TYR A 60 1.61 -0.81 -11.06
C TYR A 60 2.61 -0.02 -10.22
N ASN A 61 3.67 -0.68 -9.77
CA ASN A 61 4.58 -0.16 -8.76
C ASN A 61 5.52 0.93 -9.29
N ALA A 62 5.81 1.89 -8.42
CA ALA A 62 6.88 2.86 -8.60
C ALA A 62 8.25 2.17 -8.66
N SER A 63 9.17 2.74 -9.43
CA SER A 63 10.45 2.09 -9.75
C SER A 63 11.34 1.92 -8.52
N HIS A 64 11.28 2.86 -7.57
CA HIS A 64 12.15 2.88 -6.40
C HIS A 64 11.60 2.12 -5.18
N VAL A 65 10.30 1.81 -5.15
CA VAL A 65 9.71 1.06 -4.02
C VAL A 65 10.05 -0.43 -4.16
N PRO A 66 10.69 -1.07 -3.18
CA PRO A 66 11.03 -2.49 -3.28
C PRO A 66 9.78 -3.40 -3.29
N ASN A 67 9.63 -4.22 -4.33
CA ASN A 67 8.50 -5.14 -4.47
C ASN A 67 8.28 -6.05 -3.24
N LYS A 68 9.37 -6.45 -2.57
CA LYS A 68 9.30 -7.30 -1.36
C LYS A 68 8.46 -6.70 -0.24
N LEU A 69 8.37 -5.37 -0.14
CA LEU A 69 7.55 -4.70 0.87
C LEU A 69 6.05 -4.93 0.65
N PHE A 70 5.61 -5.14 -0.60
CA PHE A 70 4.22 -5.45 -0.91
C PHE A 70 3.85 -6.88 -0.49
N PHE A 71 4.80 -7.80 -0.45
CA PHE A 71 4.52 -9.22 -0.16
C PHE A 71 4.35 -9.49 1.33
N ASP A 72 4.89 -8.64 2.19
CA ASP A 72 4.74 -8.75 3.65
C ASP A 72 3.40 -8.18 4.11
N GLU A 73 2.55 -9.04 4.67
CA GLU A 73 1.23 -8.67 5.20
C GLU A 73 1.28 -7.66 6.34
N LYS A 74 2.39 -7.62 7.09
CA LYS A 74 2.57 -6.68 8.20
C LYS A 74 2.96 -5.29 7.71
N ILE A 75 3.47 -5.19 6.49
CA ILE A 75 3.97 -3.94 5.89
C ILE A 75 2.92 -3.30 4.97
N PHE A 76 2.23 -4.09 4.15
CA PHE A 76 1.35 -3.59 3.10
C PHE A 76 -0.07 -4.14 3.25
N LEU A 77 -1.07 -3.26 3.49
CA LEU A 77 -2.50 -3.59 3.44
C LEU A 77 -2.86 -4.98 4.03
N PRO A 78 -2.72 -5.21 5.35
CA PRO A 78 -2.92 -6.52 5.99
C PRO A 78 -4.29 -7.16 5.70
N GLN A 79 -5.31 -6.34 5.45
CA GLN A 79 -6.66 -6.79 5.12
C GLN A 79 -6.80 -7.32 3.69
N VAL A 80 -5.84 -7.05 2.80
CA VAL A 80 -5.83 -7.51 1.41
C VAL A 80 -5.09 -8.84 1.32
N LYS A 81 -5.83 -9.92 1.08
CA LYS A 81 -5.29 -11.30 1.02
C LYS A 81 -4.70 -11.66 -0.34
N GLU A 82 -5.25 -11.09 -1.41
CA GLU A 82 -4.88 -11.38 -2.79
C GLU A 82 -4.80 -10.08 -3.61
N PHE A 83 -3.75 -9.94 -4.42
CA PHE A 83 -3.57 -8.80 -5.32
C PHE A 83 -2.56 -9.13 -6.42
N ILE A 84 -2.51 -8.27 -7.44
CA ILE A 84 -1.51 -8.32 -8.52
C ILE A 84 -0.58 -7.12 -8.40
N LEU A 85 0.73 -7.37 -8.44
CA LEU A 85 1.75 -6.33 -8.53
C LEU A 85 2.40 -6.39 -9.91
N ILE A 86 2.40 -5.28 -10.62
CA ILE A 86 3.10 -5.11 -11.90
C ILE A 86 4.28 -4.19 -11.61
N SER A 87 5.49 -4.56 -12.01
CA SER A 87 6.67 -3.71 -11.83
C SER A 87 7.65 -3.86 -12.98
N PRO A 88 8.45 -2.83 -13.32
CA PRO A 88 9.54 -2.96 -14.27
C PRO A 88 10.48 -4.12 -13.92
N ASP A 89 10.84 -4.92 -14.92
CA ASP A 89 11.77 -6.04 -14.72
C ASP A 89 13.21 -5.53 -14.55
N LYS A 90 13.57 -5.22 -13.31
CA LYS A 90 14.88 -4.66 -12.95
C LYS A 90 16.05 -5.55 -13.39
N GLU A 91 15.88 -6.87 -13.39
CA GLU A 91 16.92 -7.82 -13.80
C GLU A 91 17.13 -7.74 -15.33
N TYR A 92 16.03 -7.73 -16.08
CA TYR A 92 16.07 -7.49 -17.53
C TYR A 92 16.75 -6.16 -17.86
N TYR A 93 16.29 -5.05 -17.29
CA TYR A 93 16.85 -3.72 -17.58
C TYR A 93 18.32 -3.59 -17.16
N LYS A 94 18.73 -4.24 -16.06
CA LYS A 94 20.14 -4.33 -15.67
C LYS A 94 20.95 -5.07 -16.73
N SER A 95 20.46 -6.21 -17.23
CA SER A 95 21.16 -7.00 -18.24
C SER A 95 21.31 -6.25 -19.58
N VAL A 96 20.30 -5.49 -20.01
CA VAL A 96 20.37 -4.64 -21.21
C VAL A 96 21.44 -3.56 -21.05
N ARG A 97 21.51 -2.92 -19.88
CA ARG A 97 22.54 -1.90 -19.58
C ARG A 97 23.95 -2.49 -19.59
N GLU A 98 24.14 -3.65 -18.97
CA GLU A 98 25.43 -4.35 -18.97
C GLU A 98 25.85 -4.76 -20.38
N PHE A 99 24.91 -5.21 -21.21
CA PHE A 99 25.15 -5.52 -22.61
C PHE A 99 25.59 -4.28 -23.40
N ALA A 100 24.85 -3.16 -23.28
CA ALA A 100 25.18 -1.89 -23.93
C ALA A 100 26.60 -1.41 -23.58
N ASN A 101 26.95 -1.48 -22.29
CA ASN A 101 28.29 -1.13 -21.80
C ASN A 101 29.38 -2.05 -22.39
N ARG A 102 29.12 -3.35 -22.49
CA ARG A 102 30.06 -4.33 -23.05
C ARG A 102 30.35 -4.08 -24.53
N ILE A 103 29.33 -3.71 -25.31
CA ILE A 103 29.48 -3.40 -26.74
C ILE A 103 29.90 -1.95 -27.01
N LYS A 104 30.05 -1.11 -25.96
CA LYS A 104 30.29 0.34 -26.07
C LYS A 104 29.33 1.03 -27.04
N GLY A 105 28.06 0.64 -27.01
CA GLY A 105 27.05 1.08 -27.96
C GLY A 105 25.68 1.20 -27.32
N CYS A 106 24.67 1.45 -28.14
CA CYS A 106 23.28 1.57 -27.69
C CYS A 106 22.56 0.22 -27.78
N ALA A 107 21.86 -0.15 -26.72
CA ALA A 107 20.90 -1.26 -26.74
C ALA A 107 19.54 -0.70 -26.34
N GLU A 108 18.57 -0.74 -27.27
CA GLU A 108 17.21 -0.30 -26.98
C GLU A 108 16.46 -1.37 -26.20
N PRO A 109 15.99 -1.07 -24.96
CA PRO A 109 15.27 -2.05 -24.18
C PRO A 109 13.84 -2.22 -24.69
N MET A 110 13.37 -3.46 -24.78
CA MET A 110 11.94 -3.73 -24.95
C MET A 110 11.23 -3.47 -23.61
N LYS A 111 10.01 -2.91 -23.67
CA LYS A 111 9.17 -2.80 -22.47
C LYS A 111 8.97 -4.20 -21.87
N THR A 112 9.45 -4.38 -20.64
CA THR A 112 9.40 -5.67 -19.95
C THR A 112 9.03 -5.44 -18.49
N ASP A 113 7.87 -5.96 -18.11
CA ASP A 113 7.35 -5.88 -16.75
C ASP A 113 7.18 -7.28 -16.16
N LYS A 114 7.41 -7.39 -14.85
CA LYS A 114 7.18 -8.60 -14.07
C LYS A 114 5.83 -8.47 -13.36
N PHE A 115 4.95 -9.44 -13.59
CA PHE A 115 3.62 -9.56 -13.02
C PHE A 115 3.69 -10.57 -11.88
N TYR A 116 3.44 -10.13 -10.66
CA TYR A 116 3.39 -10.97 -9.48
C TYR A 116 1.94 -11.22 -9.07
N PHE A 117 1.58 -12.49 -8.90
CA PHE A 117 0.29 -12.92 -8.37
C PHE A 117 0.49 -13.30 -6.92
N VAL A 118 0.01 -12.46 -5.99
CA VAL A 118 0.30 -12.59 -4.57
C VAL A 118 -0.92 -13.16 -3.86
N LYS A 119 -0.75 -14.29 -3.16
CA LYS A 119 -1.76 -14.91 -2.29
C LYS A 119 -1.16 -15.17 -0.90
N ARG A 120 -1.54 -14.35 0.08
CA ARG A 120 -0.88 -14.35 1.41
C ARG A 120 -1.23 -15.51 2.31
N ASN A 121 -2.45 -16.05 2.20
CA ASN A 121 -2.85 -17.22 2.98
C ASN A 121 -1.92 -18.43 2.75
N GLU A 122 -1.22 -18.48 1.62
CA GLU A 122 -0.28 -19.55 1.29
C GLU A 122 1.19 -19.13 1.45
N SER A 123 1.48 -17.87 1.80
CA SER A 123 2.82 -17.26 1.75
C SER A 123 3.55 -17.53 0.43
N LYS A 124 2.78 -17.65 -0.66
CA LYS A 124 3.27 -17.94 -2.01
C LYS A 124 2.96 -16.77 -2.92
N TRP A 125 3.90 -16.52 -3.83
CA TRP A 125 3.71 -15.62 -4.94
C TRP A 125 4.35 -16.24 -6.16
N ASP A 126 3.66 -16.16 -7.28
CA ASP A 126 4.19 -16.54 -8.58
C ASP A 126 4.50 -15.27 -9.37
N SER A 127 5.46 -15.35 -10.29
CA SER A 127 5.75 -14.22 -11.17
C SER A 127 6.00 -14.66 -12.60
N ILE A 128 5.62 -13.80 -13.54
CA ILE A 128 5.93 -13.94 -14.96
C ILE A 128 6.45 -12.61 -15.51
N SER A 129 7.53 -12.67 -16.29
CA SER A 129 8.02 -11.51 -17.04
C SER A 129 7.37 -11.49 -18.42
N LEU A 130 6.72 -10.38 -18.76
CA LEU A 130 6.07 -10.18 -20.04
C LEU A 130 6.71 -8.99 -20.75
N ASN A 131 7.07 -9.20 -22.02
CA ASN A 131 7.62 -8.18 -22.90
C ASN A 131 6.56 -7.66 -23.87
N SER A 132 6.92 -6.66 -24.69
CA SER A 132 6.02 -5.99 -25.63
C SER A 132 5.26 -6.91 -26.60
N GLN A 133 5.77 -8.12 -26.91
CA GLN A 133 5.11 -9.04 -27.85
C GLN A 133 3.92 -9.79 -27.22
N ASN A 134 3.97 -10.03 -25.91
CA ASN A 134 2.95 -10.75 -25.15
C ASN A 134 2.34 -9.88 -24.03
N TYR A 135 2.42 -8.56 -24.19
CA TYR A 135 2.03 -7.60 -23.17
C TYR A 135 0.49 -7.47 -23.11
N PRO A 136 -0.14 -7.60 -21.93
CA PRO A 136 -1.59 -7.47 -21.78
C PRO A 136 -2.03 -6.00 -21.91
N THR A 137 -3.30 -5.78 -22.21
CA THR A 137 -3.88 -4.42 -22.11
C THR A 137 -3.98 -4.03 -20.64
N ILE A 138 -3.44 -2.84 -20.30
CA ILE A 138 -3.52 -2.27 -18.95
C ILE A 138 -4.33 -0.98 -19.02
N ASN A 139 -5.49 -1.00 -18.39
CA ASN A 139 -6.35 0.16 -18.23
C ASN A 139 -6.15 0.71 -16.83
N PHE A 140 -5.49 1.87 -16.74
CA PHE A 140 -5.25 2.54 -15.47
C PHE A 140 -6.52 3.18 -14.95
N LYS A 141 -6.75 3.04 -13.65
CA LYS A 141 -7.83 3.74 -12.97
C LYS A 141 -7.50 5.23 -12.93
N ASN A 142 -8.41 6.08 -13.43
CA ASN A 142 -8.32 7.51 -13.17
C ASN A 142 -8.41 7.74 -11.65
N LYS A 143 -7.70 8.76 -11.13
CA LYS A 143 -7.62 9.08 -9.69
C LYS A 143 -8.93 8.75 -8.98
N MET A 144 -8.87 7.95 -7.90
CA MET A 144 -10.07 7.58 -7.16
C MET A 144 -10.74 8.85 -6.62
N THR A 145 -11.79 9.27 -7.30
CA THR A 145 -12.64 10.37 -6.86
C THR A 145 -13.46 9.88 -5.68
N VAL A 146 -13.53 10.71 -4.65
CA VAL A 146 -14.43 10.54 -3.52
C VAL A 146 -15.86 10.58 -4.07
N GLY A 147 -16.44 9.41 -4.35
CA GLY A 147 -17.67 9.30 -5.12
C GLY A 147 -18.93 9.69 -4.37
N SER A 148 -18.88 9.77 -3.03
CA SER A 148 -20.03 10.17 -2.21
C SER A 148 -19.77 11.51 -1.53
N LYS A 149 -20.83 12.33 -1.41
CA LYS A 149 -20.76 13.66 -0.75
C LYS A 149 -20.29 13.60 0.71
N ASN A 150 -20.46 12.45 1.36
CA ASN A 150 -20.13 12.26 2.76
C ASN A 150 -18.80 11.51 2.97
N ALA A 151 -18.13 11.09 1.90
CA ALA A 151 -16.86 10.42 2.02
C ALA A 151 -15.72 11.40 2.27
N ILE A 152 -14.75 10.96 3.05
CA ILE A 152 -13.53 11.70 3.33
C ILE A 152 -12.33 10.86 2.93
N VAL A 153 -11.23 11.51 2.57
CA VAL A 153 -9.92 10.86 2.48
C VAL A 153 -9.27 11.02 3.85
N SER A 154 -8.92 9.90 4.48
CA SER A 154 -8.20 9.87 5.75
C SER A 154 -6.79 9.37 5.53
N TYR A 155 -5.78 10.15 5.92
CA TYR A 155 -4.37 9.74 5.85
C TYR A 155 -3.94 8.87 7.03
N TYR A 156 -4.72 8.89 8.12
CA TYR A 156 -4.47 8.09 9.29
C TYR A 156 -5.79 7.79 10.00
N SER A 157 -5.98 6.53 10.38
CA SER A 157 -7.18 6.03 11.05
C SER A 157 -6.79 5.36 12.36
N GLU A 158 -7.59 5.58 13.39
CA GLU A 158 -7.42 4.97 14.70
C GLU A 158 -8.71 4.31 15.13
N PHE A 159 -8.62 3.09 15.63
CA PHE A 159 -9.76 2.37 16.21
C PHE A 159 -9.54 2.22 17.71
N PHE A 160 -10.63 2.37 18.46
CA PHE A 160 -10.69 2.26 19.91
C PHE A 160 -11.80 1.28 20.29
N GLY A 161 -11.45 0.31 21.12
CA GLY A 161 -12.35 -0.72 21.63
C GLY A 161 -13.24 -0.26 22.78
N SER A 162 -13.79 -1.25 23.48
CA SER A 162 -14.79 -1.07 24.54
C SER A 162 -14.33 -0.11 25.65
N ALA A 163 -15.26 0.70 26.14
CA ALA A 163 -15.05 1.53 27.32
C ALA A 163 -15.07 0.72 28.63
N CYS A 164 -15.63 -0.49 28.63
CA CYS A 164 -15.89 -1.26 29.86
C CYS A 164 -15.15 -2.59 29.92
N CYS A 165 -15.43 -3.57 29.05
CA CYS A 165 -15.06 -4.97 29.29
C CYS A 165 -14.81 -5.79 27.98
N PRO A 166 -13.56 -6.13 27.62
CA PRO A 166 -12.32 -5.61 28.17
C PRO A 166 -12.11 -4.16 27.73
N ARG A 167 -11.79 -3.31 28.71
CA ARG A 167 -11.49 -1.90 28.46
C ARG A 167 -10.25 -1.73 27.58
N ASP A 168 -10.36 -0.88 26.56
CA ASP A 168 -9.25 -0.59 25.67
C ASP A 168 -8.20 0.32 26.34
N LYS A 169 -7.00 -0.22 26.58
CA LYS A 169 -5.86 0.53 27.15
C LYS A 169 -5.43 1.71 26.29
N LYS A 170 -5.61 1.64 24.97
CA LYS A 170 -5.29 2.74 24.05
C LYS A 170 -6.17 3.96 24.33
N ARG A 171 -7.43 3.72 24.70
CA ARG A 171 -8.38 4.76 25.08
C ARG A 171 -7.98 5.43 26.39
N ASP A 172 -7.63 4.64 27.41
CA ASP A 172 -7.20 5.17 28.71
C ASP A 172 -5.91 5.98 28.60
N PHE A 173 -5.01 5.60 27.69
CA PHE A 173 -3.81 6.37 27.42
C PHE A 173 -4.12 7.80 26.92
N LEU A 174 -5.28 8.03 26.31
CA LEU A 174 -5.65 9.35 25.80
C LEU A 174 -6.39 10.24 26.80
N THR A 175 -6.95 9.68 27.88
CA THR A 175 -7.80 10.42 28.82
C THR A 175 -7.04 11.30 29.81
N ASP A 176 -5.72 11.10 29.97
CA ASP A 176 -4.87 11.85 30.92
C ASP A 176 -4.21 13.10 30.29
N ASN A 177 -4.95 13.92 29.54
CA ASN A 177 -4.44 15.08 28.77
C ASN A 177 -3.34 14.79 27.73
N LYS A 178 -2.85 13.55 27.64
CA LYS A 178 -1.78 13.15 26.71
C LYS A 178 -2.17 13.40 25.25
N ASN A 179 -3.46 13.31 24.93
CA ASN A 179 -3.93 13.63 23.59
C ASN A 179 -3.79 15.12 23.26
N ASN A 180 -4.04 16.03 24.21
CA ASN A 180 -3.86 17.46 24.01
C ASN A 180 -2.37 17.78 23.88
N TYR A 181 -1.54 17.23 24.77
CA TYR A 181 -0.08 17.36 24.70
C TYR A 181 0.48 16.94 23.34
N PHE A 182 -0.04 15.84 22.75
CA PHE A 182 0.35 15.41 21.42
C PHE A 182 0.10 16.49 20.34
N PHE A 183 -1.06 17.16 20.38
CA PHE A 183 -1.38 18.22 19.42
C PHE A 183 -0.59 19.50 19.69
N GLU A 184 -0.37 19.86 20.96
CA GLU A 184 0.52 20.97 21.35
C GLU A 184 1.94 20.77 20.80
N GLU A 185 2.51 19.58 20.95
CA GLU A 185 3.85 19.27 20.42
C GLU A 185 3.92 19.32 18.88
N LEU A 186 2.81 19.10 18.18
CA LEU A 186 2.73 19.26 16.74
C LEU A 186 2.64 20.74 16.33
N ILE A 187 1.92 21.57 17.09
CA ILE A 187 1.83 23.01 16.86
C ILE A 187 3.22 23.65 16.95
N ASP A 188 4.04 23.26 17.94
CA ASP A 188 5.43 23.70 18.07
C ASP A 188 6.31 23.37 16.85
N LYS A 189 5.89 22.38 16.05
CA LYS A 189 6.54 21.98 14.80
C LYS A 189 5.89 22.58 13.55
N GLY A 190 4.96 23.53 13.74
CA GLY A 190 4.20 24.16 12.65
C GLY A 190 3.18 23.21 12.00
N ILE A 191 2.75 22.15 12.69
CA ILE A 191 1.78 21.18 12.18
C ILE A 191 0.44 21.40 12.89
N ILE A 192 -0.50 22.04 12.20
CA ILE A 192 -1.83 22.35 12.73
C ILE A 192 -2.86 21.43 12.07
N VAL A 193 -3.41 20.50 12.84
CA VAL A 193 -4.47 19.59 12.38
C VAL A 193 -5.82 20.24 12.67
N LYS A 194 -6.52 20.71 11.64
CA LYS A 194 -7.81 21.42 11.81
C LYS A 194 -9.01 20.48 11.97
N GLU A 195 -8.99 19.35 11.27
CA GLU A 195 -10.13 18.44 11.15
C GLU A 195 -9.79 17.05 11.68
N MET A 196 -10.69 16.50 12.48
CA MET A 196 -10.77 15.07 12.80
C MET A 196 -12.20 14.61 12.66
N TYR A 197 -12.43 13.48 12.03
CA TYR A 197 -13.75 12.86 11.97
C TYR A 197 -13.80 11.70 12.94
N SER A 198 -14.97 11.45 13.52
CA SER A 198 -15.19 10.31 14.40
C SER A 198 -16.43 9.53 14.01
N CYS A 199 -16.37 8.21 14.14
CA CYS A 199 -17.50 7.31 13.94
C CYS A 199 -17.58 6.38 15.13
N SER A 200 -18.72 6.36 15.82
CA SER A 200 -18.98 5.35 16.86
C SER A 200 -19.45 4.06 16.22
N PHE A 201 -18.96 2.95 16.74
CA PHE A 201 -19.40 1.60 16.39
C PHE A 201 -19.63 0.80 17.68
N GLY A 202 -20.34 -0.32 17.59
CA GLY A 202 -20.59 -1.18 18.75
C GLY A 202 -21.56 -0.60 19.78
N HIS A 203 -21.61 -1.26 20.95
CA HIS A 203 -22.57 -0.98 22.02
C HIS A 203 -21.91 -0.44 23.28
N GLU A 204 -20.58 -0.53 23.39
CA GLU A 204 -19.82 -0.22 24.60
C GLU A 204 -18.95 1.05 24.42
N GLY A 205 -19.34 1.89 23.47
CA GLY A 205 -18.71 3.17 23.19
C GLY A 205 -17.44 3.07 22.36
N GLU A 206 -17.30 2.03 21.55
CA GLU A 206 -16.23 1.88 20.59
C GLU A 206 -16.32 2.96 19.50
N TYR A 207 -15.18 3.42 19.01
CA TYR A 207 -15.16 4.46 17.99
C TYR A 207 -13.86 4.47 17.20
N ALA A 208 -13.93 5.09 16.02
CA ALA A 208 -12.78 5.38 15.20
C ALA A 208 -12.60 6.89 15.06
N SER A 209 -11.34 7.29 14.98
CA SER A 209 -10.93 8.64 14.60
C SER A 209 -10.24 8.59 13.24
N PHE A 210 -10.61 9.51 12.36
CA PHE A 210 -10.07 9.64 11.02
C PHE A 210 -9.47 11.02 10.87
N TYR A 211 -8.24 11.07 10.38
CA TYR A 211 -7.47 12.31 10.20
C TYR A 211 -7.30 12.60 8.71
N PRO A 212 -8.02 13.58 8.14
CA PRO A 212 -7.88 13.93 6.73
C PRO A 212 -6.59 14.67 6.38
N LEU A 213 -6.01 15.42 7.32
CA LEU A 213 -4.74 16.13 7.14
C LEU A 213 -4.63 16.96 5.85
N LYS A 214 -5.76 17.48 5.33
CA LYS A 214 -5.88 18.10 3.99
C LYS A 214 -4.94 19.29 3.79
N GLU A 215 -4.73 20.05 4.85
CA GLU A 215 -3.96 21.31 4.87
C GLU A 215 -2.45 21.07 5.01
N LEU A 216 -2.04 19.84 5.31
CA LEU A 216 -0.65 19.51 5.58
C LEU A 216 0.08 19.12 4.30
N SER A 217 1.36 19.50 4.19
CA SER A 217 2.24 18.93 3.17
C SER A 217 2.44 17.43 3.42
N ASN A 218 2.84 16.66 2.41
CA ASN A 218 3.09 15.23 2.60
C ASN A 218 4.22 14.94 3.60
N GLU A 219 5.18 15.85 3.75
CA GLU A 219 6.18 15.79 4.81
C GLU A 219 5.55 15.95 6.20
N GLN A 220 4.69 16.95 6.39
CA GLN A 220 3.97 17.16 7.65
C GLN A 220 3.02 16.00 7.97
N LYS A 221 2.34 15.45 6.96
CA LYS A 221 1.51 14.24 7.11
C LYS A 221 2.34 13.06 7.60
N MET A 222 3.53 12.85 7.05
CA MET A 222 4.44 11.79 7.49
C MET A 222 4.92 11.98 8.93
N ILE A 223 5.21 13.22 9.33
CA ILE A 223 5.57 13.55 10.72
C ILE A 223 4.39 13.23 11.66
N PHE A 224 3.17 13.63 11.30
CA PHE A 224 1.96 13.31 12.05
C PHE A 224 1.79 11.80 12.20
N ILE A 225 1.78 11.07 11.09
CA ILE A 225 1.58 9.60 11.06
C ILE A 225 2.63 8.92 11.92
N LYS A 226 3.92 9.27 11.75
CA LYS A 226 5.01 8.71 12.53
C LYS A 226 4.82 8.94 14.02
N LYS A 227 4.66 10.20 14.43
CA LYS A 227 4.50 10.54 15.85
C LYS A 227 3.28 9.87 16.46
N ARG A 228 2.14 9.90 15.74
CA ARG A 228 0.89 9.32 16.25
C ARG A 228 0.97 7.81 16.37
N ARG A 229 1.62 7.14 15.43
CA ARG A 229 1.90 5.71 15.50
C ARG A 229 2.82 5.36 16.67
N ASP A 230 3.96 6.05 16.76
CA ASP A 230 4.98 5.81 17.79
C ASP A 230 4.44 6.10 19.20
N PHE A 231 3.43 6.98 19.31
CA PHE A 231 2.70 7.26 20.54
C PHE A 231 1.98 6.04 21.14
N PHE A 232 1.59 5.07 20.32
CA PHE A 232 0.88 3.86 20.78
C PHE A 232 1.67 2.55 20.60
N GLN A 233 2.72 2.55 19.79
CA GLN A 233 3.45 1.32 19.42
C GLN A 233 4.71 1.09 20.25
N GLN A 234 5.00 -0.19 20.52
CA GLN A 234 6.22 -0.63 21.22
C GLN A 234 7.40 -0.85 20.26
N ASP A 235 7.19 -0.94 18.95
CA ASP A 235 8.23 -1.19 17.93
C ASP A 235 8.11 -0.21 16.74
N PRO A 236 8.61 1.03 16.89
CA PRO A 236 8.51 2.08 15.87
C PRO A 236 9.40 1.84 14.64
N GLU A 237 10.26 0.82 14.67
CA GLU A 237 11.32 0.60 13.69
C GLU A 237 10.95 -0.38 12.56
N ARG A 238 9.66 -0.65 12.36
CA ARG A 238 9.20 -1.51 11.25
C ARG A 238 8.87 -0.71 10.00
N TYR A 239 9.11 -1.34 8.85
CA TYR A 239 8.60 -0.86 7.57
C TYR A 239 7.08 -0.87 7.56
N GLN A 240 6.49 0.18 6.99
CA GLN A 240 5.05 0.25 6.80
C GLN A 240 4.72 1.10 5.58
N ILE A 241 3.82 0.60 4.73
CA ILE A 241 3.27 1.32 3.59
C ILE A 241 1.85 1.78 3.96
N PHE A 242 1.62 3.08 3.85
CA PHE A 242 0.32 3.71 4.07
C PHE A 242 -0.28 4.17 2.75
N PHE A 243 -1.58 3.94 2.61
CA PHE A 243 -2.42 4.61 1.63
C PHE A 243 -3.44 5.46 2.40
N PRO A 244 -3.75 6.67 1.92
CA PRO A 244 -4.94 7.36 2.39
C PRO A 244 -6.17 6.48 2.12
N GLU A 245 -7.06 6.37 3.08
CA GLU A 245 -8.27 5.56 2.96
C GLU A 245 -9.47 6.45 2.62
N ILE A 246 -10.31 6.01 1.70
CA ILE A 246 -11.60 6.63 1.43
C ILE A 246 -12.60 6.05 2.44
N ILE A 247 -13.05 6.90 3.36
CA ILE A 247 -13.96 6.55 4.44
C ILE A 247 -15.34 7.13 4.13
N ASP A 248 -16.37 6.29 4.13
CA ASP A 248 -17.75 6.67 3.75
C ASP A 248 -18.81 6.19 4.75
N TYR A 249 -18.48 6.19 6.06
CA TYR A 249 -19.44 5.82 7.10
C TYR A 249 -20.61 6.83 7.19
N PRO A 250 -21.86 6.36 7.34
CA PRO A 250 -23.04 7.23 7.34
C PRO A 250 -23.11 8.18 8.54
N ASN A 251 -22.44 7.85 9.64
CA ASN A 251 -22.48 8.54 10.93
C ASN A 251 -21.16 9.25 11.27
N LEU A 252 -20.38 9.65 10.26
CA LEU A 252 -19.18 10.47 10.46
C LEU A 252 -19.53 11.81 11.11
N LYS A 253 -18.88 12.13 12.22
CA LYS A 253 -19.01 13.41 12.93
C LYS A 253 -17.70 14.18 12.85
N LEU A 254 -17.73 15.35 12.22
CA LEU A 254 -16.61 16.28 12.24
C LEU A 254 -16.40 16.84 13.66
N ARG A 255 -15.15 16.88 14.08
CA ARG A 255 -14.66 17.60 15.25
C ARG A 255 -13.57 18.56 14.80
N SER A 256 -13.79 19.84 15.04
CA SER A 256 -12.75 20.85 14.87
C SER A 256 -11.74 20.73 16.00
N LEU A 257 -10.47 20.69 15.64
CA LEU A 257 -9.35 20.77 16.56
C LEU A 257 -8.81 22.20 16.42
N ASN A 258 -9.14 23.05 17.40
CA ASN A 258 -8.65 24.42 17.48
C ASN A 258 -7.38 24.45 18.33
#